data_AF-H6QDQ9-F1
#
_entry.id   AF-H6QDQ9-F1
#
_cell.length_a   1.000
_cell.length_b   1.000
_cell.length_c   1.000
_cell.angle_alpha   90.00
_cell.angle_beta   90.00
_cell.angle_gamma   90.00
#
_symmetry.space_group_name_H-M   'P 1'
#
loop_
_entity.id
_entity.type
_entity.pdbx_description
1 polymer ?
#
loop_
_entity_poly.entity_id
_entity_poly.type
_entity_poly.pdbx_seq_one_letter_code
_entity_poly.pdbx_strand_id
1 'polypeptide(L)'
;MVIGMPAVILAAIALGEIPLDKALSTHPLVTIPYAFVKIGWGLIWAVVAVDWVVHGSHGMRRVLGELIKSERGRKILDFLINAIMVITGIVMFYVLVFVT
;
A
#
# COMPACT_ATOMS: atom_id res chain seq x y z
N MET A 1 -8.41 12.85 -1.99
CA MET A 1 -7.87 12.01 -3.08
C MET A 1 -8.92 11.17 -3.83
N VAL A 2 -10.11 10.95 -3.24
CA VAL A 2 -11.19 10.08 -3.80
C VAL A 2 -11.70 10.53 -5.17
N ILE A 3 -11.66 11.83 -5.50
CA ILE A 3 -12.26 12.36 -6.74
C ILE A 3 -11.21 12.80 -7.76
N GLY A 4 -10.11 13.43 -7.31
CA GLY A 4 -9.14 14.05 -8.22
C GLY A 4 -8.38 13.06 -9.09
N MET A 5 -7.96 11.94 -8.53
CA MET A 5 -7.13 10.97 -9.21
C MET A 5 -7.95 10.12 -10.22
N PRO A 6 -9.18 9.67 -9.92
CA PRO A 6 -10.07 9.06 -10.92
C PRO A 6 -10.49 10.02 -12.06
N ALA A 7 -10.72 11.30 -11.75
CA ALA A 7 -11.09 12.29 -12.76
C ALA A 7 -9.95 12.55 -13.77
N VAL A 8 -8.70 12.59 -13.31
CA VAL A 8 -7.52 12.76 -14.17
C VAL A 8 -7.33 11.56 -15.10
N ILE A 9 -7.55 10.33 -14.61
CA ILE A 9 -7.46 9.12 -15.44
C ILE A 9 -8.56 9.09 -16.51
N LEU A 10 -9.80 9.42 -16.13
CA LEU A 10 -10.92 9.50 -17.07
C LEU A 10 -10.68 10.55 -18.15
N ALA A 11 -10.11 11.70 -17.77
CA ALA A 11 -9.73 12.73 -18.74
C ALA A 11 -8.62 12.24 -19.69
N ALA A 12 -7.58 11.57 -19.18
CA ALA A 12 -6.50 11.04 -20.01
C ALA A 12 -6.98 9.95 -20.98
N ILE A 13 -7.94 9.11 -20.57
CA ILE A 13 -8.60 8.13 -21.44
C ILE A 13 -9.44 8.84 -22.51
N ALA A 14 -10.24 9.83 -22.12
CA ALA A 14 -11.10 10.58 -23.04
C ALA A 14 -10.30 11.37 -24.09
N LEU A 15 -9.09 11.81 -23.74
CA LEU A 15 -8.15 12.49 -24.64
C LEU A 15 -7.34 11.53 -25.51
N GLY A 16 -7.45 10.21 -25.31
CA GLY A 16 -6.73 9.21 -26.10
C GLY A 16 -5.25 9.04 -25.72
N GLU A 17 -4.79 9.71 -24.66
CA GLU A 17 -3.41 9.62 -24.16
C GLU A 17 -3.11 8.24 -23.56
N ILE A 18 -4.14 7.56 -23.04
CA ILE A 18 -4.02 6.21 -22.46
C ILE A 18 -5.11 5.31 -23.07
N PRO A 19 -4.74 4.23 -23.78
CA PRO A 19 -5.67 3.20 -24.22
C PRO A 19 -6.43 2.61 -23.03
N LEU A 20 -7.75 2.45 -23.16
CA LEU A 20 -8.60 1.98 -22.06
C LEU A 20 -8.12 0.62 -21.51
N ASP A 21 -7.76 -0.32 -22.37
CA ASP A 21 -7.21 -1.62 -22.01
C ASP A 21 -5.93 -1.52 -21.17
N LYS A 22 -5.06 -0.55 -21.48
CA LYS A 22 -3.87 -0.25 -20.67
C LYS A 22 -4.23 0.45 -19.36
N ALA A 23 -5.14 1.43 -19.37
CA ALA A 23 -5.56 2.12 -18.16
C ALA A 23 -6.20 1.17 -17.12
N LEU A 24 -6.98 0.19 -17.59
CA LEU A 24 -7.62 -0.84 -16.75
C LEU A 24 -6.59 -1.82 -16.14
N SER A 25 -5.44 -2.05 -16.79
CA SER A 25 -4.47 -3.06 -16.39
C SER A 25 -3.22 -2.49 -15.70
N THR A 26 -2.89 -1.22 -15.90
CA THR A 26 -1.66 -0.60 -15.35
C THR A 26 -1.91 0.51 -14.35
N HIS A 27 -3.13 1.05 -14.27
CA HIS A 27 -3.40 2.19 -13.41
C HIS A 27 -4.01 1.75 -12.06
N PRO A 28 -3.32 1.98 -10.92
CA PRO A 28 -3.72 1.40 -9.63
C PRO A 28 -5.17 1.70 -9.23
N LEU A 29 -5.72 2.86 -9.59
CA LEU A 29 -7.11 3.20 -9.30
C LEU A 29 -8.17 2.34 -10.01
N VAL A 30 -7.80 1.67 -11.10
CA VAL A 30 -8.71 0.84 -11.90
C VAL A 30 -8.33 -0.64 -11.82
N THR A 31 -7.04 -0.93 -11.67
CA THR A 31 -6.53 -2.27 -11.36
C THR A 31 -7.02 -2.77 -10.00
N ILE A 32 -7.13 -1.89 -8.99
CA ILE A 32 -7.64 -2.24 -7.66
C ILE A 32 -9.12 -2.72 -7.75
N PRO A 33 -10.07 -1.97 -8.35
CA PRO A 33 -11.41 -2.45 -8.72
C PRO A 33 -11.45 -3.75 -9.52
N TYR A 34 -10.61 -3.89 -10.56
CA TYR A 34 -10.61 -5.10 -11.39
C TYR A 34 -10.07 -6.33 -10.66
N ALA A 35 -9.03 -6.15 -9.84
CA ALA A 35 -8.55 -7.19 -8.94
C ALA A 35 -9.67 -7.61 -7.98
N PHE A 36 -10.43 -6.65 -7.41
CA PHE A 36 -11.53 -6.90 -6.45
C PHE A 36 -12.59 -7.87 -6.99
N VAL A 37 -12.87 -7.83 -8.29
CA VAL A 37 -13.83 -8.73 -8.94
C VAL A 37 -13.28 -10.15 -9.13
N LYS A 38 -11.97 -10.33 -9.26
CA LYS A 38 -11.37 -11.58 -9.73
C LYS A 38 -10.75 -12.46 -8.63
N ILE A 39 -10.26 -11.86 -7.54
CA ILE A 39 -9.45 -12.56 -6.50
C ILE A 39 -10.19 -12.64 -5.15
N GLY A 40 -11.29 -11.89 -4.99
CA GLY A 40 -12.05 -11.81 -3.74
C GLY A 40 -11.51 -10.71 -2.81
N TRP A 41 -12.42 -10.09 -2.05
CA TRP A 41 -12.14 -8.88 -1.25
C TRP A 41 -11.02 -9.07 -0.23
N GLY A 42 -10.96 -10.22 0.47
CA GLY A 42 -10.01 -10.43 1.56
C GLY A 42 -8.54 -10.50 1.13
N LEU A 43 -8.25 -11.18 0.00
CA LEU A 43 -6.89 -11.34 -0.51
C LEU A 43 -6.29 -10.02 -1.02
N ILE A 44 -7.12 -9.13 -1.57
CA ILE A 44 -6.66 -7.82 -2.06
C ILE A 44 -6.47 -6.86 -0.91
N TRP A 45 -7.38 -6.88 0.06
CA TRP A 45 -7.19 -6.13 1.29
C TRP A 45 -5.90 -6.57 1.99
N ALA A 46 -5.58 -7.87 1.98
CA ALA A 46 -4.29 -8.36 2.47
C ALA A 46 -3.08 -7.81 1.70
N VAL A 47 -3.13 -7.72 0.37
CA VAL A 47 -2.03 -7.12 -0.43
C VAL A 47 -1.89 -5.62 -0.15
N VAL A 48 -3.00 -4.88 -0.14
CA VAL A 48 -3.02 -3.43 0.17
C VAL A 48 -2.55 -3.19 1.60
N ALA A 49 -2.94 -4.04 2.53
CA ALA A 49 -2.48 -3.99 3.91
C ALA A 49 -0.96 -4.16 4.03
N VAL A 50 -0.39 -5.13 3.31
CA VAL A 50 1.07 -5.32 3.28
C VAL A 50 1.77 -4.10 2.71
N ASP A 51 1.27 -3.53 1.61
CA ASP A 51 1.82 -2.30 1.02
C ASP A 51 1.80 -1.12 2.02
N TRP A 52 0.66 -0.89 2.68
CA TRP A 52 0.53 0.18 3.68
C TRP A 52 1.42 -0.03 4.90
N VAL A 53 1.55 -1.27 5.38
CA VAL A 53 2.43 -1.61 6.50
C VAL A 53 3.88 -1.33 6.13
N VAL A 54 4.33 -1.80 4.96
CA VAL A 54 5.69 -1.56 4.48
C VAL A 54 5.95 -0.07 4.29
N HIS A 55 5.06 0.64 3.59
CA HIS A 55 5.20 2.08 3.35
C HIS A 55 5.23 2.89 4.65
N GLY A 56 4.29 2.62 5.57
CA GLY A 56 4.21 3.26 6.87
C GLY A 56 5.45 3.02 7.72
N SER A 57 5.97 1.79 7.75
CA SER A 57 7.21 1.44 8.47
C SER A 57 8.43 2.17 7.91
N HIS A 58 8.53 2.36 6.59
CA HIS A 58 9.62 3.12 5.98
C HIS A 58 9.55 4.62 6.32
N GLY A 59 8.35 5.21 6.28
CA GLY A 59 8.14 6.59 6.71
C GLY A 59 8.52 6.79 8.18
N MET A 60 8.09 5.88 9.05
CA MET A 60 8.42 5.90 10.47
C MET A 60 9.93 5.77 10.73
N ARG A 61 10.61 4.88 10.00
CA ARG A 61 12.08 4.73 10.07
C ARG A 61 12.79 6.03 9.71
N ARG A 62 12.33 6.71 8.67
CA ARG A 62 12.91 8.00 8.26
C ARG A 62 12.73 9.06 9.33
N VAL A 63 11.49 9.29 9.79
CA VAL A 63 11.17 10.34 10.77
C VAL A 63 11.87 10.09 12.11
N LEU A 64 11.78 8.87 12.65
CA LEU A 64 12.40 8.53 13.94
C LEU A 64 13.93 8.45 13.83
N GLY A 65 14.46 8.04 12.68
CA GLY A 65 15.91 7.97 12.43
C GLY A 65 16.59 9.34 12.40
N GLU A 66 15.87 10.41 12.07
CA GLU A 66 16.36 11.79 12.17
C GLU A 66 16.52 12.25 13.62
N LEU A 67 15.70 11.72 14.55
CA LEU A 67 15.75 12.05 15.97
C LEU A 67 16.88 11.31 16.71
N ILE A 68 17.30 10.15 16.21
CA ILE A 68 18.32 9.32 16.85
C ILE A 68 19.68 9.49 16.17
N LYS A 69 20.60 10.16 16.89
CA LYS A 69 21.96 10.44 16.40
C LYS A 69 22.98 9.33 16.67
N SER A 70 22.71 8.43 17.62
CA SER A 70 23.63 7.35 17.98
C SER A 70 23.42 6.12 17.08
N GLU A 71 24.52 5.49 16.68
CA GLU A 71 24.47 4.28 15.84
C GLU A 71 23.75 3.12 16.55
N ARG A 72 24.02 2.94 17.86
CA ARG A 72 23.34 1.95 18.69
C ARG A 72 21.83 2.21 18.76
N GLY A 73 21.41 3.47 18.89
CA GLY A 73 20.00 3.84 18.90
C GLY A 73 19.32 3.57 17.56
N ARG A 74 20.00 3.83 16.43
CA ARG A 74 19.49 3.53 15.09
C ARG A 74 19.29 2.02 14.88
N LYS A 75 20.24 1.20 15.28
CA LYS A 75 20.12 -0.27 15.22
C LYS A 75 18.92 -0.79 16.03
N ILE A 76 18.71 -0.23 17.22
CA ILE A 76 17.55 -0.58 18.05
C ILE A 76 16.25 -0.15 17.38
N LEU A 77 16.19 1.08 16.87
CA LEU A 77 15.03 1.60 16.15
C LEU A 77 14.67 0.74 14.94
N ASP A 78 15.67 0.37 14.13
CA ASP A 78 15.46 -0.46 12.95
C ASP A 78 14.92 -1.84 13.31
N PHE A 79 15.43 -2.43 14.38
CA PHE A 79 14.93 -3.70 14.92
C PHE A 79 13.47 -3.58 15.36
N LEU A 80 13.12 -2.54 16.13
CA LEU A 80 11.76 -2.32 16.60
C LEU A 80 10.78 -2.10 15.45
N ILE A 81 11.15 -1.27 14.47
CA ILE A 81 10.30 -1.01 13.29
C ILE A 81 10.10 -2.27 12.47
N ASN A 82 11.14 -3.08 12.27
CA ASN A 82 11.01 -4.36 11.57
C ASN A 82 10.09 -5.33 12.33
N ALA A 83 10.22 -5.41 13.66
CA ALA A 83 9.35 -6.25 14.47
C ALA A 83 7.88 -5.82 14.35
N ILE A 84 7.61 -4.51 14.44
CA ILE A 84 6.26 -3.94 14.26
C ILE A 84 5.74 -4.26 12.85
N MET A 85 6.55 -4.04 11.81
CA MET A 85 6.17 -4.33 10.42
C MET A 85 5.73 -5.79 10.24
N VAL A 86 6.50 -6.75 10.78
CA VAL A 86 6.17 -8.18 10.70
C VAL A 86 4.89 -8.50 11.47
N ILE A 87 4.76 -8.03 12.71
CA ILE A 87 3.58 -8.30 13.55
C ILE A 87 2.33 -7.70 12.91
N THR A 88 2.38 -6.43 12.51
CA THR A 88 1.24 -5.76 11.87
C THR A 88 0.89 -6.41 10.54
N GLY A 89 1.87 -6.82 9.73
CA GLY A 89 1.64 -7.56 8.49
C GLY A 89 0.88 -8.87 8.71
N ILE A 90 1.32 -9.68 9.69
CA ILE A 90 0.66 -10.95 10.05
C ILE A 90 -0.77 -10.71 10.56
N VAL A 91 -0.95 -9.75 11.48
CA VAL A 91 -2.27 -9.46 12.07
C VAL A 91 -3.24 -8.95 11.01
N MET A 92 -2.82 -8.00 10.16
CA MET A 92 -3.64 -7.47 9.09
C MET A 92 -4.03 -8.56 8.09
N PHE A 93 -3.06 -9.37 7.65
CA PHE A 93 -3.33 -10.50 6.75
C PHE A 93 -4.36 -11.46 7.37
N TYR A 94 -4.16 -11.84 8.64
CA TYR A 94 -5.05 -12.76 9.31
C TYR A 94 -6.49 -12.22 9.39
N VAL A 95 -6.65 -10.98 9.85
CA VAL A 95 -7.97 -10.35 9.98
C VAL A 95 -8.66 -10.22 8.63
N LEU A 96 -7.96 -9.74 7.61
CA LEU A 96 -8.54 -9.45 6.30
C LEU A 96 -8.81 -10.68 5.44
N VAL A 97 -8.20 -11.83 5.76
CA VAL A 97 -8.40 -13.06 4.99
C VAL A 97 -9.32 -14.05 5.70
N PHE A 98 -9.25 -14.13 7.03
CA PHE A 98 -9.92 -15.20 7.80
C PHE A 98 -11.03 -14.73 8.74
N VAL A 99 -11.11 -13.42 9.03
CA VAL A 99 -12.12 -12.88 9.95
C VAL A 99 -13.22 -12.10 9.23
N THR A 100 -12.93 -11.54 8.05
CA THR A 100 -13.89 -10.88 7.15
C THR A 100 -14.73 -11.87 6.37
#